data_AF-F0YK15-F1
#
_entry.id   AF-F0YK15-F1
#
_cell.length_a   1.000
_cell.length_b   1.000
_cell.length_c   1.000
_cell.angle_alpha   90.00
_cell.angle_beta   90.00
_cell.angle_gamma   90.00
#
_symmetry.space_group_name_H-M   'P 1'
#
loop_
_entity.id
_entity.type
_entity.pdbx_description
1 polymer ?
#
loop_
_entity_poly.entity_id
_entity_poly.type
_entity_poly.pdbx_seq_one_letter_code
_entity_poly.pdbx_strand_id
1 'polypeptide(L)'
;MSSQLLPKQHGRRRRYYTPEEINAHNSADDAWFSLFHNVFDLTELIATHRSNLTQPLISNAGRDISHWFDGKTMMVKSYYSEDKGVMLPYVPMGRFLNVPPSGPTSEWSTELFDGIPWWKDERYVVGQLSKNVRKLRIVNVLTQQSDVLNVCGEETVEEIQTRYIQYNAHALCYTWKQLKDENFVKMDMSKTLEQSGIFDESTLFESMGIDEDQYIPVVHVYFNDDLTYD
;
A
#
# COMPACT_ATOMS: atom_id res chain seq x y z
N MET A 1 28.95 -9.07 -3.52
CA MET A 1 27.99 -7.99 -3.20
C MET A 1 26.67 -8.67 -2.92
N SER A 2 26.35 -8.83 -1.63
CA SER A 2 25.22 -9.63 -1.19
C SER A 2 23.91 -9.03 -1.67
N SER A 3 23.20 -9.75 -2.53
CA SER A 3 21.78 -9.57 -2.76
C SER A 3 21.06 -9.88 -1.45
N GLN A 4 20.76 -8.85 -0.66
CA GLN A 4 19.71 -8.94 0.35
C GLN A 4 18.41 -9.17 -0.41
N LEU A 5 18.07 -10.44 -0.60
CA LEU A 5 16.72 -10.87 -0.88
C LEU A 5 15.88 -10.37 0.29
N LEU A 6 15.14 -9.28 0.06
CA LEU A 6 14.08 -8.87 0.95
C LEU A 6 13.19 -10.10 1.17
N PRO A 7 12.85 -10.43 2.44
CA PRO A 7 12.05 -11.61 2.72
C PRO A 7 10.73 -11.51 1.95
N LYS A 8 10.34 -12.59 1.24
CA LYS A 8 8.99 -12.76 0.71
C LYS A 8 8.01 -12.63 1.87
N GLN A 9 7.47 -11.44 2.06
CA GLN A 9 6.47 -11.16 3.10
C GLN A 9 5.17 -11.89 2.70
N HIS A 10 5.08 -13.18 3.01
CA HIS A 10 3.77 -13.79 3.33
C HIS A 10 3.39 -13.39 4.76
N GLY A 11 3.50 -12.09 5.05
CA GLY A 11 2.93 -11.51 6.25
C GLY A 11 1.41 -11.59 6.18
N ARG A 12 0.77 -11.50 7.35
CA ARG A 12 -0.68 -11.33 7.44
C ARG A 12 -1.09 -10.16 6.52
N ARG A 13 -1.95 -10.41 5.52
CA ARG A 13 -2.43 -9.38 4.60
C ARG A 13 -2.99 -8.21 5.42
N ARG A 14 -2.47 -7.01 5.16
CA ARG A 14 -2.91 -5.78 5.83
C ARG A 14 -4.10 -5.20 5.07
N ARG A 15 -4.95 -4.46 5.78
CA ARG A 15 -6.07 -3.76 5.15
C ARG A 15 -5.60 -2.52 4.38
N TYR A 16 -4.61 -1.81 4.94
CA TYR A 16 -4.05 -0.60 4.36
C TYR A 16 -2.55 -0.74 4.11
N TYR A 17 -2.08 -0.11 3.04
CA TYR A 17 -0.68 -0.04 2.67
C TYR A 17 -0.28 1.41 2.39
N THR A 18 0.97 1.74 2.72
CA THR A 18 1.55 3.05 2.36
C THR A 18 2.08 3.03 0.91
N PRO A 19 2.24 4.20 0.26
CA PRO A 19 2.86 4.27 -1.06
C PRO A 19 4.27 3.67 -1.09
N GLU A 20 5.05 3.85 -0.02
CA GLU A 20 6.41 3.32 0.09
C GLU A 20 6.42 1.78 0.11
N GLU A 21 5.45 1.17 0.78
CA GLU A 21 5.30 -0.29 0.79
C GLU A 21 5.03 -0.82 -0.59
N ILE A 22 4.09 -0.20 -1.33
CA ILE A 22 3.80 -0.60 -2.71
C ILE A 22 5.05 -0.43 -3.58
N ASN A 23 5.78 0.68 -3.44
CA ASN A 23 6.99 0.97 -4.21
C ASN A 23 8.14 -0.04 -3.95
N ALA A 24 8.14 -0.74 -2.82
CA ALA A 24 9.10 -1.82 -2.57
C ALA A 24 8.83 -3.06 -3.44
N HIS A 25 7.58 -3.28 -3.86
CA HIS A 25 7.13 -4.37 -4.72
C HIS A 25 7.17 -3.97 -6.21
N ASN A 26 8.38 -3.74 -6.73
CA ASN A 26 8.62 -3.11 -8.04
C ASN A 26 9.32 -4.01 -9.07
N SER A 27 9.25 -5.34 -8.92
CA SER A 27 9.98 -6.29 -9.76
C SER A 27 9.05 -7.28 -10.47
N ALA A 28 9.52 -7.94 -11.53
CA ALA A 28 8.69 -8.89 -12.28
C ALA A 28 8.23 -10.12 -11.47
N ASP A 29 8.97 -10.48 -10.42
CA ASP A 29 8.67 -11.61 -9.53
C ASP A 29 7.99 -11.14 -8.21
N ASP A 30 7.73 -9.84 -8.08
CA ASP A 30 7.05 -9.20 -6.95
C ASP A 30 6.54 -7.82 -7.38
N ALA A 31 5.37 -7.79 -8.03
CA ALA A 31 4.84 -6.64 -8.77
C ALA A 31 3.50 -6.17 -8.21
N TRP A 32 3.52 -5.11 -7.40
CA TRP A 32 2.30 -4.51 -6.88
C TRP A 32 1.99 -3.17 -7.54
N PHE A 33 0.72 -2.80 -7.51
CA PHE A 33 0.20 -1.58 -8.16
C PHE A 33 -0.87 -0.96 -7.29
N SER A 34 -0.96 0.37 -7.30
CA SER A 34 -2.16 1.06 -6.82
C SER A 34 -3.03 1.48 -8.01
N LEU A 35 -4.34 1.26 -7.86
CA LEU A 35 -5.36 1.64 -8.84
C LEU A 35 -6.63 2.05 -8.10
N PHE A 36 -6.96 3.35 -8.16
CA PHE A 36 -8.09 3.98 -7.49
C PHE A 36 -8.22 3.58 -6.01
N HIS A 37 -7.12 3.70 -5.27
CA HIS A 37 -6.97 3.32 -3.86
C HIS A 37 -7.03 1.82 -3.56
N ASN A 38 -7.17 0.94 -4.53
CA ASN A 38 -7.00 -0.50 -4.32
C ASN A 38 -5.55 -0.90 -4.63
N VAL A 39 -5.00 -1.82 -3.85
CA VAL A 39 -3.67 -2.39 -4.05
C VAL A 39 -3.83 -3.75 -4.72
N PHE A 40 -3.19 -3.90 -5.86
CA PHE A 40 -3.21 -5.11 -6.67
C PHE A 40 -1.86 -5.80 -6.60
N ASP A 41 -1.85 -7.12 -6.41
CA ASP A 41 -0.71 -7.99 -6.63
C ASP A 41 -0.89 -8.72 -7.97
N LEU A 42 -0.10 -8.33 -8.98
CA LEU A 42 -0.16 -8.93 -10.31
C LEU A 42 0.99 -9.89 -10.58
N THR A 43 1.71 -10.32 -9.55
CA THR A 43 2.88 -11.19 -9.67
C THR A 43 2.55 -12.49 -10.41
N GLU A 44 1.46 -13.17 -10.02
CA GLU A 44 1.02 -14.42 -10.65
C GLU A 44 0.53 -14.19 -12.10
N LEU A 45 -0.16 -13.08 -12.35
CA LEU A 45 -0.63 -12.71 -13.69
C LEU A 45 0.53 -12.51 -14.66
N ILE A 46 1.56 -11.78 -14.21
CA ILE A 46 2.78 -11.51 -14.99
C ILE A 46 3.56 -12.80 -15.22
N ALA A 47 3.69 -13.66 -14.21
CA ALA A 47 4.37 -14.94 -14.32
C ALA A 47 3.68 -15.88 -15.33
N THR A 48 2.35 -15.89 -15.34
CA THR A 48 1.56 -16.77 -16.23
C THR A 48 1.57 -16.28 -17.69
N HIS A 49 1.59 -14.97 -17.92
CA HIS A 49 1.45 -14.37 -19.26
C HIS A 49 2.72 -13.66 -19.73
N ARG A 50 3.91 -14.16 -19.34
CA ARG A 50 5.21 -13.58 -19.69
C ARG A 50 5.32 -13.33 -21.20
N SER A 51 5.19 -12.07 -21.60
CA SER A 51 5.13 -11.66 -23.01
C SER A 51 5.45 -10.17 -23.14
N ASN A 52 5.44 -9.65 -24.37
CA ASN A 52 5.59 -8.21 -24.59
C ASN A 52 4.45 -7.39 -23.95
N LEU A 53 3.29 -8.01 -23.67
CA LEU A 53 2.14 -7.36 -23.03
C LEU A 53 2.30 -7.20 -21.51
N THR A 54 3.22 -7.93 -20.87
CA THR A 54 3.52 -7.74 -19.45
C THR A 54 4.58 -6.67 -19.23
N GLN A 55 5.33 -6.26 -20.26
CA GLN A 55 6.41 -5.27 -20.13
C GLN A 55 5.96 -3.90 -19.61
N PRO A 56 4.82 -3.32 -20.08
CA PRO A 56 4.34 -2.06 -19.51
C PRO A 56 3.97 -2.16 -18.03
N LEU A 57 3.44 -3.32 -17.60
CA LEU A 57 3.12 -3.59 -16.20
C LEU A 57 4.41 -3.70 -15.37
N ILE A 58 5.36 -4.53 -15.79
CA ILE A 58 6.65 -4.70 -15.10
C ILE A 58 7.38 -3.36 -14.96
N SER A 59 7.37 -2.54 -16.02
CA SER A 59 8.07 -1.24 -16.03
C SER A 59 7.45 -0.20 -15.10
N ASN A 60 6.20 -0.41 -14.68
CA ASN A 60 5.46 0.47 -13.78
C ASN A 60 5.09 -0.23 -12.46
N ALA A 61 5.73 -1.36 -12.15
CA ALA A 61 5.56 -2.04 -10.87
C ALA A 61 5.97 -1.10 -9.72
N GLY A 62 5.24 -1.19 -8.61
CA GLY A 62 5.40 -0.34 -7.44
C GLY A 62 4.81 1.07 -7.57
N ARG A 63 4.00 1.35 -8.61
CA ARG A 63 3.47 2.70 -8.88
C ARG A 63 1.95 2.75 -8.91
N ASP A 64 1.44 3.97 -8.85
CA ASP A 64 0.04 4.29 -9.12
C ASP A 64 -0.25 4.37 -10.63
N ILE A 65 -1.08 3.46 -11.11
CA ILE A 65 -1.51 3.35 -12.50
C ILE A 65 -2.92 3.88 -12.72
N SER A 66 -3.54 4.54 -11.73
CA SER A 66 -4.88 5.13 -11.82
C SER A 66 -5.04 6.05 -13.02
N HIS A 67 -3.98 6.75 -13.41
CA HIS A 67 -3.99 7.66 -14.54
C HIS A 67 -4.22 6.97 -15.90
N TRP A 68 -4.04 5.65 -16.01
CA TRP A 68 -4.31 4.87 -17.23
C TRP A 68 -5.80 4.64 -17.47
N PHE A 69 -6.60 4.73 -16.41
CA PHE A 69 -8.00 4.35 -16.40
C PHE A 69 -8.90 5.57 -16.22
N ASP A 70 -10.11 5.48 -16.74
CA ASP A 70 -11.16 6.45 -16.48
C ASP A 70 -11.78 6.19 -15.10
N GLY A 71 -11.83 7.22 -14.26
CA GLY A 71 -12.25 7.09 -12.85
C GLY A 71 -13.73 6.79 -12.63
N LYS A 72 -14.57 6.86 -13.67
CA LYS A 72 -16.01 6.51 -13.56
C LYS A 72 -16.27 5.09 -14.04
N THR A 73 -15.65 4.71 -15.16
CA THR A 73 -15.93 3.44 -15.84
C THR A 73 -15.00 2.31 -15.42
N MET A 74 -13.85 2.63 -14.78
CA MET A 74 -12.77 1.69 -14.49
C MET A 74 -12.29 0.96 -15.76
N MET A 75 -12.40 1.63 -16.90
CA MET A 75 -11.92 1.15 -18.20
C MET A 75 -10.68 1.95 -18.60
N VAL A 76 -9.82 1.34 -19.41
CA VAL A 76 -8.66 2.04 -19.97
C VAL A 76 -9.15 3.26 -20.74
N LYS A 77 -8.51 4.41 -20.53
CA LYS A 77 -8.85 5.64 -21.24
C LYS A 77 -8.79 5.41 -22.75
N SER A 78 -9.66 6.07 -23.49
CA SER A 78 -9.70 5.97 -24.94
C SER A 78 -9.66 7.36 -25.58
N TYR A 79 -9.11 7.45 -26.78
CA TYR A 79 -9.11 8.68 -27.58
C TYR A 79 -9.73 8.41 -28.96
N TYR A 80 -10.28 9.44 -29.59
CA TYR A 80 -10.77 9.34 -30.97
C TYR A 80 -9.59 9.50 -31.94
N SER A 81 -9.35 8.50 -32.78
CA SER A 81 -8.34 8.59 -33.83
C SER A 81 -8.97 9.12 -35.11
N GLU A 82 -8.60 10.32 -35.52
CA GLU A 82 -9.08 10.92 -36.77
C GLU A 82 -8.68 10.09 -37.99
N ASP A 83 -7.44 9.56 -38.01
CA ASP A 83 -6.92 8.74 -39.11
C ASP A 83 -7.71 7.45 -39.33
N LYS A 84 -8.15 6.79 -38.24
CA LYS A 84 -8.86 5.52 -38.30
C LYS A 84 -10.38 5.67 -38.19
N GLY A 85 -10.88 6.86 -37.83
CA GLY A 85 -12.30 7.14 -37.59
C GLY A 85 -12.92 6.30 -36.47
N VAL A 86 -12.13 5.83 -35.50
CA VAL A 86 -12.59 4.94 -34.41
C VAL A 86 -11.99 5.34 -33.06
N MET A 87 -12.66 4.96 -31.97
CA MET A 87 -12.15 5.09 -30.61
C MET A 87 -11.08 4.00 -30.35
N LEU A 88 -9.90 4.41 -29.90
CA LEU A 88 -8.79 3.52 -29.58
C LEU A 88 -8.36 3.64 -28.11
N PRO A 89 -7.82 2.58 -27.51
CA PRO A 89 -7.26 2.66 -26.16
C PRO A 89 -6.03 3.59 -26.14
N TYR A 90 -5.97 4.47 -25.14
CA TYR A 90 -4.86 5.36 -24.88
C TYR A 90 -3.82 4.67 -24.00
N VAL A 91 -2.79 4.12 -24.65
CA VAL A 91 -1.74 3.32 -24.00
C VAL A 91 -0.34 3.82 -24.37
N PRO A 92 0.07 5.03 -23.94
CA PRO A 92 1.38 5.62 -24.28
C PRO A 92 2.56 4.81 -23.76
N MET A 93 2.38 4.07 -22.66
CA MET A 93 3.35 3.14 -22.07
C MET A 93 3.48 1.80 -22.83
N GLY A 94 2.67 1.59 -23.87
CA GLY A 94 2.56 0.32 -24.59
C GLY A 94 1.32 -0.48 -24.20
N ARG A 95 0.88 -1.35 -25.12
CA ARG A 95 -0.28 -2.22 -24.91
C ARG A 95 0.02 -3.26 -23.84
N PHE A 96 -0.87 -3.38 -22.86
CA PHE A 96 -0.76 -4.37 -21.79
C PHE A 96 -1.89 -5.42 -21.83
N LEU A 97 -1.83 -6.40 -20.93
CA LEU A 97 -2.79 -7.51 -20.85
C LEU A 97 -4.25 -7.05 -20.80
N ASN A 98 -5.12 -7.81 -21.47
CA ASN A 98 -6.56 -7.56 -21.66
C ASN A 98 -6.95 -6.26 -22.37
N VAL A 99 -5.98 -5.47 -22.86
CA VAL A 99 -6.27 -4.30 -23.71
C VAL A 99 -6.41 -4.72 -25.17
N PRO A 100 -7.51 -4.34 -25.85
CA PRO A 100 -7.69 -4.67 -27.25
C PRO A 100 -6.61 -4.02 -28.13
N PRO A 101 -6.21 -4.67 -29.22
CA PRO A 101 -5.27 -4.12 -30.20
C PRO A 101 -5.90 -2.93 -30.95
N SER A 102 -5.05 -2.04 -31.47
CA SER A 102 -5.50 -0.84 -32.18
C SER A 102 -5.96 -1.08 -33.63
N GLY A 103 -5.95 -2.35 -34.06
CA GLY A 103 -6.34 -2.80 -35.39
C GLY A 103 -6.73 -4.29 -35.36
N PRO A 104 -7.32 -4.79 -36.46
CA PRO A 104 -7.73 -6.18 -36.55
C PRO A 104 -6.51 -7.11 -36.48
N THR A 105 -6.59 -8.16 -35.66
CA THR A 105 -5.56 -9.19 -35.55
C THR A 105 -6.22 -10.53 -35.21
N SER A 106 -5.60 -11.61 -35.68
CA SER A 106 -5.99 -12.99 -35.36
C SER A 106 -5.32 -13.51 -34.07
N GLU A 107 -4.39 -12.75 -33.50
CA GLU A 107 -3.59 -13.15 -32.33
C GLU A 107 -4.22 -12.74 -30.99
N TRP A 108 -5.32 -11.99 -31.02
CA TRP A 108 -6.00 -11.52 -29.81
C TRP A 108 -7.38 -12.16 -29.68
N SER A 109 -7.59 -12.89 -28.58
CA SER A 109 -8.89 -13.44 -28.23
C SER A 109 -9.67 -12.49 -27.33
N THR A 110 -10.98 -12.37 -27.59
CA THR A 110 -11.94 -11.74 -26.68
C THR A 110 -12.34 -12.66 -25.53
N GLU A 111 -11.98 -13.93 -25.59
CA GLU A 111 -12.27 -14.92 -24.54
C GLU A 111 -11.32 -14.69 -23.37
N LEU A 112 -11.84 -14.01 -22.34
CA LEU A 112 -11.18 -13.88 -21.05
C LEU A 112 -11.54 -15.13 -20.22
N PHE A 113 -10.55 -15.73 -19.53
CA PHE A 113 -10.73 -16.97 -18.77
C PHE A 113 -11.91 -16.91 -17.78
N ASP A 114 -12.15 -15.75 -17.17
CA ASP A 114 -13.30 -15.48 -16.29
C ASP A 114 -14.25 -14.38 -16.80
N GLY A 115 -14.15 -14.01 -18.09
CA GLY A 115 -15.00 -12.97 -18.70
C GLY A 115 -14.72 -11.53 -18.24
N ILE A 116 -13.78 -11.31 -17.32
CA ILE A 116 -13.42 -10.00 -16.78
C ILE A 116 -11.92 -9.70 -16.96
N PRO A 117 -11.54 -8.43 -17.22
CA PRO A 117 -10.14 -8.04 -17.27
C PRO A 117 -9.54 -8.01 -15.86
N TRP A 118 -8.22 -8.16 -15.75
CA TRP A 118 -7.52 -8.25 -14.45
C TRP A 118 -7.80 -7.07 -13.51
N TRP A 119 -8.01 -5.85 -14.04
CA TRP A 119 -8.26 -4.64 -13.23
C TRP A 119 -9.67 -4.61 -12.61
N LYS A 120 -10.56 -5.54 -12.97
CA LYS A 120 -11.88 -5.74 -12.35
C LYS A 120 -11.95 -7.01 -11.50
N ASP A 121 -10.87 -7.78 -11.45
CA ASP A 121 -10.83 -9.05 -10.75
C ASP A 121 -10.33 -8.84 -9.32
N GLU A 122 -11.23 -9.06 -8.36
CA GLU A 122 -10.97 -8.89 -6.93
C GLU A 122 -9.94 -9.88 -6.38
N ARG A 123 -9.64 -10.99 -7.10
CA ARG A 123 -8.64 -11.98 -6.66
C ARG A 123 -7.25 -11.38 -6.57
N TYR A 124 -6.95 -10.38 -7.39
CA TYR A 124 -5.68 -9.67 -7.37
C TYR A 124 -5.61 -8.56 -6.31
N VAL A 125 -6.72 -8.20 -5.67
CA VAL A 125 -6.75 -7.13 -4.67
C VAL A 125 -6.24 -7.66 -3.32
N VAL A 126 -5.19 -7.04 -2.79
CA VAL A 126 -4.55 -7.43 -1.52
C VAL A 126 -4.86 -6.48 -0.36
N GLY A 127 -5.41 -5.30 -0.65
CA GLY A 127 -5.86 -4.30 0.32
C GLY A 127 -6.07 -2.94 -0.32
N GLN A 128 -6.01 -1.88 0.48
CA GLN A 128 -6.23 -0.49 0.04
C GLN A 128 -4.99 0.38 0.26
N LEU A 129 -4.78 1.34 -0.64
CA LEU A 129 -3.76 2.37 -0.47
C LEU A 129 -4.31 3.42 0.49
N SER A 130 -3.56 3.71 1.55
CA SER A 130 -3.94 4.73 2.53
C SER A 130 -4.05 6.11 1.90
N LYS A 131 -5.06 6.87 2.33
CA LYS A 131 -5.26 8.26 1.90
C LYS A 131 -4.49 9.24 2.76
N ASN A 132 -4.18 8.84 3.99
CA ASN A 132 -3.46 9.67 4.94
C ASN A 132 -2.34 8.84 5.58
N VAL A 133 -1.10 9.08 5.12
CA VAL A 133 0.09 8.47 5.71
C VAL A 133 0.76 9.48 6.61
N ARG A 134 1.03 9.08 7.85
CA ARG A 134 1.64 9.94 8.86
C ARG A 134 2.77 9.23 9.60
N LYS A 135 3.71 10.02 10.11
CA LYS A 135 4.80 9.52 10.96
C LYS A 135 4.30 9.33 12.39
N LEU A 136 4.67 8.21 12.99
CA LEU A 136 4.43 7.90 14.40
C LEU A 136 5.75 7.48 15.04
N ARG A 137 6.12 8.11 16.15
CA ARG A 137 7.28 7.72 16.94
C ARG A 137 6.86 6.75 18.02
N ILE A 138 7.43 5.55 18.02
CA ILE A 138 7.24 4.55 19.06
C ILE A 138 8.49 4.54 19.94
N VAL A 139 8.30 4.71 21.25
CA VAL A 139 9.38 4.70 22.24
C VAL A 139 9.22 3.49 23.14
N ASN A 140 10.19 2.59 23.08
CA ASN A 140 10.29 1.48 24.02
C ASN A 140 10.90 1.97 25.32
N VAL A 141 10.09 2.04 26.37
CA VAL A 141 10.53 2.62 27.66
C VAL A 141 11.52 1.71 28.38
N LEU A 142 11.48 0.40 28.13
CA LEU A 142 12.40 -0.56 28.75
C LEU A 142 13.81 -0.43 28.17
N THR A 143 13.94 -0.35 26.84
CA THR A 143 15.23 -0.30 26.15
C THR A 143 15.70 1.12 25.81
N GLN A 144 14.82 2.11 25.99
CA GLN A 144 14.99 3.51 25.57
C GLN A 144 15.20 3.71 24.05
N GLN A 145 14.84 2.70 23.26
CA GLN A 145 14.88 2.80 21.80
C GLN A 145 13.70 3.61 21.27
N SER A 146 13.95 4.41 20.24
CA SER A 146 12.93 5.19 19.54
C SER A 146 12.97 4.85 18.06
N ASP A 147 11.84 4.37 17.56
CA ASP A 147 11.63 4.02 16.16
C ASP A 147 10.56 4.95 15.57
N VAL A 148 10.74 5.39 14.33
CA VAL A 148 9.75 6.20 13.61
C VAL A 148 9.16 5.33 12.49
N LEU A 149 7.84 5.19 12.49
CA LEU A 149 7.11 4.38 11.53
C LEU A 149 6.20 5.28 10.68
N ASN A 150 6.10 4.97 9.39
CA ASN A 150 5.05 5.47 8.52
C ASN A 150 3.81 4.58 8.70
N VAL A 151 2.73 5.17 9.23
CA VAL A 151 1.47 4.48 9.53
C VAL A 151 0.33 5.07 8.71
N CYS A 152 -0.68 4.25 8.43
CA CYS A 152 -1.89 4.71 7.75
C CYS A 152 -2.86 5.28 8.79
N GLY A 153 -3.46 6.44 8.54
CA GLY A 153 -4.41 7.09 9.47
C GLY A 153 -5.67 6.25 9.73
N GLU A 154 -6.02 5.37 8.79
CA GLU A 154 -7.16 4.47 8.86
C GLU A 154 -6.91 3.20 9.69
N GLU A 155 -5.67 2.94 10.10
CA GLU A 155 -5.29 1.75 10.85
C GLU A 155 -5.68 1.84 12.33
N THR A 156 -6.00 0.68 12.91
CA THR A 156 -6.14 0.55 14.36
C THR A 156 -4.77 0.42 15.02
N VAL A 157 -4.71 0.66 16.33
CA VAL A 157 -3.46 0.48 17.09
C VAL A 157 -2.96 -0.97 17.04
N GLU A 158 -3.85 -1.96 16.91
CA GLU A 158 -3.48 -3.38 16.67
C GLU A 158 -2.75 -3.58 15.33
N GLU A 159 -3.20 -2.92 14.26
CA GLU A 159 -2.55 -2.98 12.95
C GLU A 159 -1.19 -2.29 12.99
N ILE A 160 -1.10 -1.15 13.68
CA ILE A 160 0.16 -0.44 13.91
C ILE A 160 1.12 -1.31 14.73
N GLN A 161 0.64 -2.03 15.75
CA GLN A 161 1.45 -3.00 16.48
C GLN A 161 1.97 -4.10 15.57
N THR A 162 1.14 -4.60 14.64
CA THR A 162 1.55 -5.60 13.65
C THR A 162 2.67 -5.07 12.74
N ARG A 163 2.67 -3.78 12.40
CA ARG A 163 3.80 -3.13 11.70
C ARG A 163 5.05 -3.08 12.58
N TYR A 164 4.88 -2.74 13.86
CA TYR A 164 5.99 -2.63 14.82
C TYR A 164 6.69 -3.96 15.14
N ILE A 165 6.03 -5.11 14.91
CA ILE A 165 6.64 -6.45 15.07
C ILE A 165 7.96 -6.59 14.28
N GLN A 166 8.10 -5.89 13.15
CA GLN A 166 9.33 -5.92 12.35
C GLN A 166 10.54 -5.30 13.09
N TYR A 167 10.30 -4.36 14.00
CA TYR A 167 11.33 -3.71 14.83
C TYR A 167 11.49 -4.43 16.16
N ASN A 168 10.40 -4.94 16.74
CA ASN A 168 10.41 -5.70 17.98
C ASN A 168 9.52 -6.94 17.87
N ALA A 169 10.14 -8.11 17.74
CA ALA A 169 9.44 -9.38 17.59
C ALA A 169 8.48 -9.71 18.76
N HIS A 170 8.74 -9.15 19.95
CA HIS A 170 7.93 -9.31 21.15
C HIS A 170 6.92 -8.17 21.35
N ALA A 171 6.64 -7.34 20.33
CA ALA A 171 5.73 -6.19 20.42
C ALA A 171 4.32 -6.54 20.94
N LEU A 172 3.89 -7.80 20.81
CA LEU A 172 2.62 -8.31 21.35
C LEU A 172 2.56 -8.29 22.89
N CYS A 173 3.72 -8.42 23.56
CA CYS A 173 3.83 -8.42 25.02
C CYS A 173 3.89 -7.00 25.62
N TYR A 174 3.72 -5.95 24.81
CA TYR A 174 3.80 -4.56 25.27
C TYR A 174 2.43 -3.91 25.43
N THR A 175 2.27 -3.11 26.48
CA THR A 175 1.14 -2.19 26.64
C THR A 175 1.45 -0.86 25.97
N TRP A 176 0.58 -0.44 25.04
CA TRP A 176 0.67 0.83 24.33
C TRP A 176 0.00 1.94 25.16
N LYS A 177 0.73 3.05 25.35
CA LYS A 177 0.26 4.21 26.10
C LYS A 177 0.55 5.50 25.34
N GLN A 178 -0.39 6.42 25.40
CA GLN A 178 -0.22 7.78 24.91
C GLN A 178 -0.08 8.75 26.09
N LEU A 179 0.60 9.86 25.87
CA LEU A 179 0.64 10.95 26.82
C LEU A 179 -0.60 11.85 26.60
N LYS A 180 -1.50 11.89 27.57
CA LYS A 180 -2.68 12.75 27.55
C LYS A 180 -2.75 13.55 28.84
N ASP A 181 -2.82 14.88 28.73
CA ASP A 181 -2.87 15.79 29.89
C ASP A 181 -1.79 15.45 30.93
N GLU A 182 -0.54 15.32 30.47
CA GLU A 182 0.65 14.94 31.26
C GLU A 182 0.63 13.53 31.90
N ASN A 183 -0.39 12.71 31.63
CA ASN A 183 -0.53 11.37 32.16
C ASN A 183 -0.44 10.30 31.06
N PHE A 184 0.25 9.19 31.35
CA PHE A 184 0.32 8.05 30.45
C PHE A 184 -0.94 7.19 30.55
N VAL A 185 -1.80 7.28 29.54
CA VAL A 185 -3.07 6.55 29.47
C VAL A 185 -2.92 5.37 28.50
N LYS A 186 -3.41 4.19 28.91
CA LYS A 186 -3.45 3.00 28.06
C LYS A 186 -4.35 3.25 26.85
N MET A 187 -3.84 2.90 25.67
CA MET A 187 -4.57 3.00 24.42
C MET A 187 -5.48 1.77 24.22
N ASP A 188 -6.60 1.98 23.56
CA ASP A 188 -7.49 0.91 23.13
C ASP A 188 -7.00 0.39 21.77
N MET A 189 -6.64 -0.89 21.71
CA MET A 189 -6.05 -1.51 20.51
C MET A 189 -7.02 -1.55 19.32
N SER A 190 -8.33 -1.50 19.59
CA SER A 190 -9.38 -1.55 18.57
C SER A 190 -9.66 -0.20 17.89
N LYS A 191 -9.14 0.89 18.44
CA LYS A 191 -9.38 2.26 17.95
C LYS A 191 -8.28 2.72 17.02
N THR A 192 -8.59 3.71 16.19
CA THR A 192 -7.58 4.43 15.39
C THR A 192 -6.83 5.44 16.26
N LEU A 193 -5.74 6.00 15.72
CA LEU A 193 -4.98 7.07 16.39
C LEU A 193 -5.86 8.31 16.65
N GLU A 194 -6.65 8.72 15.67
CA GLU A 194 -7.57 9.87 15.80
C GLU A 194 -8.63 9.62 16.89
N GLN A 195 -9.22 8.42 16.92
CA GLN A 195 -10.19 8.04 17.95
C GLN A 195 -9.58 7.97 19.36
N SER A 196 -8.28 7.74 19.44
CA SER A 196 -7.51 7.78 20.68
C SER A 196 -7.17 9.22 21.11
N GLY A 197 -7.38 10.21 20.24
CA GLY A 197 -7.09 11.62 20.48
C GLY A 197 -5.74 12.09 19.93
N ILE A 198 -5.06 11.26 19.13
CA ILE A 198 -3.85 11.65 18.39
C ILE A 198 -4.29 12.09 17.00
N PHE A 199 -4.69 13.37 16.89
CA PHE A 199 -5.15 13.96 15.64
C PHE A 199 -4.01 14.13 14.65
N ASP A 200 -4.35 14.11 13.36
CA ASP A 200 -3.41 14.45 12.31
C ASP A 200 -3.35 15.97 12.12
N GLU A 201 -2.21 16.56 12.46
CA GLU A 201 -1.98 18.01 12.40
C GLU A 201 -1.10 18.39 11.19
N SER A 202 -0.80 17.44 10.29
CA SER A 202 0.10 17.65 9.14
C SER A 202 -0.38 18.81 8.25
N THR A 203 -1.67 18.83 7.90
CA THR A 203 -2.28 19.94 7.13
C THR A 203 -2.21 21.30 7.85
N LEU A 204 -2.27 21.30 9.18
CA LEU A 204 -2.13 22.50 9.99
C LEU A 204 -0.68 23.00 9.93
N PHE A 205 0.30 22.10 10.08
CA PHE A 205 1.72 22.43 9.98
C PHE A 205 2.08 22.98 8.61
N GLU A 206 1.61 22.35 7.52
CA GLU A 206 1.77 22.87 6.16
C GLU A 206 1.23 24.30 6.03
N SER A 207 0.02 24.57 6.53
CA SER A 207 -0.59 25.91 6.45
C SER A 207 0.16 26.98 7.27
N MET A 208 0.87 26.56 8.32
CA MET A 208 1.67 27.44 9.17
C MET A 208 3.15 27.51 8.74
N GLY A 209 3.56 26.74 7.73
CA GLY A 209 4.96 26.65 7.30
C GLY A 209 5.88 25.98 8.33
N ILE A 210 5.32 25.11 9.18
CA ILE A 210 6.07 24.30 10.14
C ILE A 210 6.49 23.01 9.44
N ASP A 211 7.74 22.61 9.62
CA ASP A 211 8.26 21.35 9.09
C ASP A 211 7.67 20.18 9.88
N GLU A 212 7.05 19.23 9.20
CA GLU A 212 6.40 18.04 9.77
C GLU A 212 7.38 17.16 10.57
N ASP A 213 8.67 17.24 10.27
CA ASP A 213 9.70 16.49 11.02
C ASP A 213 10.01 17.10 12.39
N GLN A 214 9.58 18.34 12.67
CA GLN A 214 9.77 18.99 13.97
C GLN A 214 8.86 18.41 15.05
N TYR A 215 7.65 17.98 14.69
CA TYR A 215 6.69 17.43 15.62
C TYR A 215 6.11 16.12 15.10
N ILE A 216 6.61 15.02 15.65
CA ILE A 216 6.10 13.68 15.40
C ILE A 216 5.38 13.19 16.66
N PRO A 217 4.10 12.78 16.58
CA PRO A 217 3.38 12.25 17.72
C PRO A 217 4.08 11.01 18.29
N VAL A 218 4.10 10.90 19.63
CA VAL A 218 4.85 9.87 20.34
C VAL A 218 3.92 8.93 21.09
N VAL A 219 4.10 7.63 20.87
CA VAL A 219 3.45 6.55 21.62
C VAL A 219 4.51 5.74 22.35
N HIS A 220 4.22 5.44 23.61
CA HIS A 220 5.14 4.72 24.48
C HIS A 220 4.68 3.28 24.62
N VAL A 221 5.62 2.35 24.48
CA VAL A 221 5.37 0.92 24.70
C VAL A 221 6.07 0.47 25.97
N TYR A 222 5.29 -0.13 26.88
CA TYR A 222 5.75 -0.64 28.16
C TYR A 222 5.72 -2.16 28.11
N PHE A 223 6.85 -2.80 28.40
CA PHE A 223 6.92 -4.25 28.47
C PHE A 223 6.01 -4.74 29.60
N ASN A 224 5.13 -5.70 29.29
CA ASN A 224 4.45 -6.45 30.32
C ASN A 224 5.32 -7.66 30.63
N ASP A 225 5.73 -7.80 31.90
CA ASP A 225 6.43 -8.99 32.39
C ASP A 225 5.44 -10.14 32.50
N ASP A 226 5.06 -10.68 31.34
CA ASP A 226 4.22 -11.86 31.24
C ASP A 226 5.15 -13.06 31.07
N LEU A 227 5.47 -13.72 32.20
CA LEU A 227 6.11 -15.03 32.24
C LEU A 227 5.11 -16.09 31.75
N THR A 228 4.64 -15.99 30.51
CA THR A 228 3.92 -17.10 29.86
C THR A 228 4.97 -18.03 29.25
N TYR A 229 5.50 -18.90 30.11
CA TYR A 229 6.00 -20.19 29.64
C TYR A 229 4.80 -20.98 29.15
N ASP A 230 4.70 -21.18 27.84
CA ASP A 230 4.07 -22.35 27.20
C ASP A 230 4.64 -22.52 25.77
#